data_AF-A0A3D1UZZ5-F1
#
_entry.id   AF-A0A3D1UZZ5-F1
#
_cell.length_a   1.000
_cell.length_b   1.000
_cell.length_c   1.000
_cell.angle_alpha   90.00
_cell.angle_beta   90.00
_cell.angle_gamma   90.00
#
_symmetry.space_group_name_H-M   'P 1'
#
loop_
_entity.id
_entity.type
_entity.pdbx_description
1 polymer ?
#
loop_
_entity_poly.entity_id
_entity_poly.type
_entity_poly.pdbx_seq_one_letter_code
_entity_poly.pdbx_strand_id
1 'polypeptide(L)'
;DGGKASDVALFGRMIADLPERNIDAASQVAHAISTNKISAEFDFYTALDDLKPDDTAGADMMGTVEFNSSCFYRYANVDLAQLATNLDDDDLVEPTLEAFLR
;
A
#
# COMPACT_ATOMS: atom_id res chain seq x y z
N ASP A 1 -5.11 6.76 23.70
CA ASP A 1 -5.61 7.86 22.83
C ASP A 1 -4.95 7.84 21.45
N GLY A 2 -3.69 7.39 21.35
CA GLY A 2 -2.99 7.22 20.07
C GLY A 2 -2.47 8.53 19.48
N GLY A 3 -2.47 9.62 20.25
CA GLY A 3 -2.09 10.96 19.79
C GLY A 3 -0.60 11.13 19.48
N LYS A 4 0.24 10.13 19.73
CA LYS A 4 1.67 10.12 19.36
C LYS A 4 2.02 8.98 18.39
N ALA A 5 1.02 8.31 17.84
CA ALA A 5 1.23 7.22 16.90
C ALA A 5 1.45 7.80 15.50
N SER A 6 2.66 7.62 14.96
CA SER A 6 3.07 8.20 13.67
C SER A 6 2.18 7.78 12.49
N ASP A 7 1.69 6.55 12.48
CA ASP A 7 0.79 6.03 11.44
C ASP A 7 -0.58 6.73 11.48
N VAL A 8 -1.16 6.90 12.67
CA VAL A 8 -2.42 7.61 12.85
C VAL A 8 -2.27 9.09 12.51
N ALA A 9 -1.14 9.71 12.87
CA ALA A 9 -0.86 11.10 12.54
C ALA A 9 -0.72 11.33 11.02
N LEU A 10 -0.11 10.37 10.31
CA LEU A 10 0.07 10.45 8.85
C LEU A 10 -1.21 10.11 8.08
N PHE A 11 -1.94 9.07 8.47
CA PHE A 11 -3.03 8.49 7.67
C PHE A 11 -4.44 8.74 8.23
N GLY A 12 -4.53 9.36 9.40
CA GLY A 12 -5.79 9.70 10.05
C GLY A 12 -6.49 8.49 10.66
N ARG A 13 -7.63 8.76 11.30
CA ARG A 13 -8.48 7.75 11.93
C ARG A 13 -9.92 8.23 11.95
N MET A 14 -10.84 7.32 11.59
CA MET A 14 -12.28 7.54 11.69
C MET A 14 -12.91 6.52 12.64
N ILE A 15 -13.60 6.99 13.67
CA ILE A 15 -14.39 6.21 14.63
C ILE A 15 -15.81 6.77 14.62
N ALA A 16 -16.75 6.03 14.03
CA ALA A 16 -18.12 6.49 13.85
C ALA A 16 -18.86 6.76 15.18
N ASP A 17 -18.65 5.89 16.17
CA ASP A 17 -19.30 5.97 17.49
C ASP A 17 -18.63 6.98 18.44
N LEU A 18 -17.46 7.52 18.07
CA LEU A 18 -16.70 8.47 18.89
C LEU A 18 -16.00 9.53 18.02
N PRO A 19 -16.78 10.40 17.32
CA PRO A 19 -16.25 11.32 16.32
C PRO A 19 -15.20 12.32 16.86
N GLU A 20 -15.26 12.65 18.15
CA GLU A 20 -14.28 13.52 18.82
C GLU A 20 -12.89 12.90 18.94
N ARG A 21 -12.74 11.62 18.64
CA ARG A 21 -11.44 10.93 18.54
C ARG A 21 -10.96 10.74 17.10
N ASN A 22 -11.66 11.32 16.13
CA ASN A 22 -11.21 11.35 14.75
C ASN A 22 -9.96 12.21 14.62
N ILE A 23 -9.07 11.81 13.72
CA ILE A 23 -7.84 12.52 13.41
C ILE A 23 -7.80 12.65 11.90
N ASP A 24 -7.68 13.88 11.41
CA ASP A 24 -7.50 14.14 9.98
C ASP A 24 -6.06 13.79 9.57
N ALA A 25 -5.92 13.11 8.44
CA ALA A 25 -4.64 12.65 7.94
C ALA A 25 -3.73 13.84 7.55
N ALA A 26 -2.45 13.78 7.93
CA ALA A 26 -1.46 14.77 7.51
C ALA A 26 -0.85 14.47 6.13
N SER A 27 -1.08 13.29 5.55
CA SER A 27 -0.51 12.90 4.25
C SER A 27 -1.58 12.61 3.20
N GLN A 28 -1.22 12.84 1.94
CA GLN A 28 -2.02 12.42 0.79
C GLN A 28 -1.15 11.55 -0.11
N VAL A 29 -1.61 10.35 -0.42
CA VAL A 29 -0.91 9.41 -1.30
C VAL A 29 -1.76 9.20 -2.55
N ALA A 30 -1.16 9.46 -3.73
CA ALA A 30 -1.83 9.20 -5.00
C ALA A 30 -1.65 7.74 -5.40
N HIS A 31 -2.61 7.22 -6.17
CA HIS A 31 -2.46 5.92 -6.82
C HIS A 31 -1.24 5.95 -7.76
N ALA A 32 -0.41 4.92 -7.69
CA ALA A 32 0.70 4.76 -8.61
C ALA A 32 0.18 4.48 -10.03
N ILE A 33 0.73 5.18 -11.02
CA ILE A 33 0.37 4.99 -12.44
C ILE A 33 1.61 4.71 -13.28
N SER A 34 1.45 4.02 -14.41
CA SER A 34 2.55 3.84 -15.35
C SER A 34 2.89 5.16 -16.05
N THR A 35 4.18 5.37 -16.28
CA THR A 35 4.68 6.50 -17.10
C THR A 35 4.66 6.18 -18.60
N ASN A 36 4.52 4.90 -18.93
CA ASN A 36 4.45 4.38 -20.29
C ASN A 36 3.10 3.69 -20.53
N LYS A 37 2.72 3.58 -21.80
CA LYS A 37 1.60 2.73 -22.20
C LYS A 37 1.94 1.28 -21.85
N ILE A 38 0.95 0.58 -21.32
CA ILE A 38 1.02 -0.85 -21.01
C ILE A 38 -0.04 -1.58 -21.84
N SER A 39 0.25 -2.84 -22.18
CA SER A 39 -0.73 -3.79 -22.69
C SER A 39 -0.79 -4.95 -21.70
N ALA A 40 -1.97 -5.54 -21.53
CA ALA A 40 -2.13 -6.72 -20.68
C ALA A 40 -1.31 -7.89 -21.26
N GLU A 41 -0.46 -8.49 -20.42
CA GLU A 41 0.24 -9.73 -20.73
C GLU A 41 -0.34 -10.84 -19.86
N PHE A 42 -0.47 -12.04 -20.43
CA PHE A 42 -1.06 -13.19 -19.76
C PHE A 42 -0.01 -14.28 -19.60
N ASP A 43 0.28 -14.64 -18.35
CA ASP A 43 1.12 -15.79 -18.01
C ASP A 43 0.25 -17.04 -17.92
N PHE A 44 0.59 -18.06 -18.71
CA PHE A 44 -0.09 -19.36 -18.67
C PHE A 44 0.70 -20.30 -17.76
N TYR A 45 0.04 -20.83 -16.74
CA TYR A 45 0.68 -21.71 -15.77
C TYR A 45 -0.12 -22.99 -15.57
N THR A 46 0.59 -24.03 -15.12
CA THR A 46 0.03 -25.33 -14.78
C THR A 46 0.41 -25.69 -13.35
N ALA A 47 -0.46 -26.40 -12.65
CA ALA A 47 -0.14 -27.05 -11.39
C ALA A 47 -0.11 -28.57 -11.57
N LEU A 48 1.00 -29.18 -11.16
CA LEU A 48 1.21 -30.63 -11.17
C LEU A 48 0.71 -31.25 -9.87
N ASP A 49 0.19 -32.47 -9.96
CA ASP A 49 -0.15 -33.31 -8.81
C ASP A 49 0.87 -34.44 -8.69
N ASP A 50 1.77 -34.33 -7.72
CA ASP A 50 2.85 -35.31 -7.50
C ASP A 50 2.35 -36.68 -7.04
N LEU A 51 1.07 -36.82 -6.65
CA LEU A 51 0.47 -38.08 -6.17
C LEU A 51 -0.19 -38.92 -7.29
N LYS A 52 -0.13 -38.48 -8.56
CA LYS A 52 -0.65 -39.21 -9.73
C LYS A 52 0.47 -39.54 -10.74
N PRO A 53 1.41 -40.43 -10.40
CA PRO A 53 2.60 -40.69 -11.22
C PRO A 53 2.30 -41.35 -12.57
N ASP A 54 1.15 -42.03 -12.70
CA ASP A 54 0.70 -42.67 -13.95
C ASP A 54 0.00 -41.70 -14.90
N ASP A 55 -0.33 -40.48 -14.45
CA ASP A 55 -0.95 -39.41 -15.25
C ASP A 55 0.12 -38.40 -15.69
N THR A 56 0.89 -38.78 -16.71
CA THR A 56 2.08 -38.04 -17.18
C THR A 56 1.75 -36.84 -18.07
N ALA A 57 0.48 -36.52 -18.31
CA ALA A 57 0.06 -35.38 -19.15
C ALA A 57 0.20 -34.01 -18.45
N GLY A 58 0.44 -34.00 -17.13
CA GLY A 58 1.21 -32.94 -16.47
C GLY A 58 0.49 -31.62 -16.18
N ALA A 59 -0.84 -31.57 -16.16
CA ALA A 59 -1.56 -30.42 -15.58
C ALA A 59 -2.91 -30.85 -14.98
N ASP A 60 -2.99 -30.96 -13.65
CA ASP A 60 -4.27 -31.21 -12.95
C ASP A 60 -5.07 -29.89 -12.84
N MET A 61 -4.38 -28.75 -12.87
CA MET A 61 -4.95 -27.41 -13.00
C MET A 61 -4.17 -26.59 -14.04
N MET A 62 -4.90 -25.81 -14.84
CA MET A 62 -4.34 -24.79 -15.73
C MET A 62 -4.99 -23.44 -15.43
N GLY A 63 -4.23 -22.36 -15.59
CA GLY A 63 -4.74 -21.00 -15.39
C GLY A 63 -3.96 -19.97 -16.19
N THR A 64 -4.52 -18.76 -16.24
CA THR A 64 -3.86 -17.58 -16.80
C THR A 64 -3.90 -16.44 -15.80
N VAL A 65 -2.77 -15.77 -15.56
CA VAL A 65 -2.68 -14.58 -14.71
C VAL A 65 -2.25 -13.39 -15.55
N GLU A 66 -2.92 -12.25 -15.38
CA GLU A 66 -2.45 -11.00 -15.99
C GLU A 66 -1.27 -10.43 -15.21
N PHE A 67 -0.22 -10.04 -15.92
CA PHE A 67 0.91 -9.32 -15.34
C PHE A 67 1.38 -8.19 -16.27
N ASN A 68 2.20 -7.29 -15.74
CA ASN A 68 2.93 -6.32 -16.54
C ASN A 68 4.21 -5.87 -15.83
N SER A 69 5.09 -5.23 -16.58
CA SER A 69 6.28 -4.56 -16.07
C SER A 69 6.26 -3.10 -16.49
N SER A 70 5.91 -2.22 -15.55
CA SER A 70 5.74 -0.79 -15.81
C SER A 70 6.67 0.05 -14.94
N CYS A 71 7.18 1.15 -15.51
CA CYS A 71 7.83 2.19 -14.72
C CYS A 71 6.74 3.04 -14.03
N PHE A 72 6.59 2.89 -12.72
CA PHE A 72 5.55 3.57 -11.95
C PHE A 72 5.98 4.95 -11.49
N TYR A 73 5.12 5.94 -11.71
CA TYR A 73 5.16 7.23 -11.02
C TYR A 73 4.34 7.13 -9.73
N ARG A 74 5.01 7.38 -8.60
CA ARG A 74 4.40 7.47 -7.27
C ARG A 74 4.47 8.91 -6.79
N TYR A 75 3.38 9.39 -6.20
CA TYR A 75 3.31 10.73 -5.63
C TYR A 75 2.67 10.67 -4.24
N ALA A 76 3.27 11.39 -3.31
CA ALA A 76 2.70 11.66 -2.01
C ALA A 76 3.06 13.10 -1.59
N ASN A 77 2.24 13.69 -0.74
CA ASN A 77 2.54 14.94 -0.04
C ASN A 77 2.28 14.78 1.46
N VAL A 78 2.91 15.65 2.25
CA VAL A 78 2.75 15.71 3.70
C VAL A 78 2.56 17.17 4.09
N ASP A 79 1.48 17.46 4.80
CA ASP A 79 1.28 18.73 5.50
C ASP A 79 2.00 18.67 6.85
N LEU A 80 3.12 19.40 6.94
CA LEU A 80 3.94 19.42 8.15
C LEU A 80 3.24 20.10 9.34
N ALA A 81 2.35 21.06 9.09
CA ALA A 81 1.61 21.74 10.16
C ALA A 81 0.53 20.80 10.73
N GLN A 82 -0.17 20.06 9.86
CA GLN A 82 -1.11 19.03 10.31
C GLN A 82 -0.39 17.89 11.03
N LEU A 83 0.78 17.46 10.54
CA LEU A 83 1.57 16.41 11.18
C LEU A 83 2.01 16.80 12.59
N ALA A 84 2.54 18.02 12.78
CA ALA A 84 2.91 18.54 14.10
C ALA A 84 1.69 18.63 15.03
N THR A 85 0.56 19.12 14.52
CA THR A 85 -0.71 19.17 15.27
C THR A 85 -1.18 17.78 15.71
N ASN A 86 -1.04 16.77 14.83
CA ASN A 86 -1.47 15.41 15.11
C ASN A 86 -0.58 14.68 16.11
N LEU A 87 0.72 14.98 16.15
CA LEU A 87 1.70 14.33 17.03
C LEU A 87 1.78 14.95 18.43
N ASP A 88 1.41 16.24 18.56
CA ASP A 88 1.50 17.01 19.81
C ASP A 88 2.90 16.91 20.47
N ASP A 89 3.93 16.83 19.61
CA ASP A 89 5.33 16.63 19.98
C ASP A 89 6.23 16.97 18.77
N ASP A 90 6.82 18.16 18.79
CA ASP A 90 7.65 18.65 17.68
C ASP A 90 8.89 17.76 17.43
N ASP A 91 9.41 17.11 18.48
CA ASP A 91 10.57 16.23 18.38
C ASP A 91 10.26 14.94 17.58
N LEU A 92 8.97 14.61 17.38
CA LEU A 92 8.53 13.44 16.62
C LEU A 92 8.27 13.73 15.14
N VAL A 93 8.20 15.00 14.73
CA VAL A 93 7.84 15.39 13.36
C VAL A 93 8.90 14.95 12.36
N GLU A 94 10.17 15.30 12.62
CA GLU A 94 11.29 14.96 11.74
C GLU A 94 11.53 13.44 11.65
N PRO A 95 11.60 12.67 12.75
CA PRO A 95 11.73 11.21 12.68
C PRO A 95 10.56 10.53 11.97
N THR A 96 9.33 11.02 12.17
CA THR A 96 8.14 10.48 11.50
C THR A 96 8.19 10.75 10.00
N LEU A 97 8.57 11.96 9.58
CA LEU A 97 8.74 12.29 8.18
C LEU A 97 9.86 11.48 7.51
N GLU A 98 11.00 11.32 8.19
CA GLU A 98 12.12 10.53 7.69
C GLU A 98 11.72 9.05 7.51
N ALA A 99 10.97 8.50 8.47
CA ALA A 99 10.44 7.15 8.37
C ALA A 99 9.42 6.99 7.23
N PHE A 100 8.59 8.01 6.96
CA PHE A 100 7.62 7.97 5.85
C PHE A 100 8.30 8.00 4.47
N LEU A 101 9.45 8.67 4.34
CA LEU A 101 10.17 8.81 3.08
C LEU A 101 11.04 7.59 2.71
N ARG A 102 11.34 6.72 3.68
CA ARG A 102 12.21 5.53 3.51
C ARG A 102 11.41 4.29 3.14
#